data_AF-R7QYZ2-F1
#
_entry.id   AF-R7QYZ2-F1
#
_cell.length_a   1.000
_cell.length_b   1.000
_cell.length_c   1.000
_cell.angle_alpha   90.00
_cell.angle_beta   90.00
_cell.angle_gamma   90.00
#
_symmetry.space_group_name_H-M   'P 1'
#
loop_
_entity.id
_entity.type
_entity.pdbx_description
1 polymer ?
#
loop_
_entity_poly.entity_id
_entity_poly.type
_entity_poly.pdbx_seq_one_letter_code
_entity_poly.pdbx_strand_id
1 'polypeptide(L)'
;MIAKILHHCYSNVYPNLHVSFQTTLRATYFMPLAAGLLHDNTGKKKALARKCEGLLFGYPYFSALIPSDFLQFSADPLNQAHRPWKNPWNENAVSTASFPSLFSSASRRYAGYLKRLDELFSCKSEAVLPILEGRLLADLGNKSYHSGMDCRIPS
;
A
#
# COMPACT_ATOMS: atom_id res chain seq x y z
N MET A 1 0.79 25.16 -20.12
CA MET A 1 1.80 24.08 -20.24
C MET A 1 1.92 23.40 -18.89
N ILE A 2 1.80 22.07 -18.83
CA ILE A 2 1.65 21.25 -17.60
C ILE A 2 2.67 21.60 -16.50
N ALA A 3 3.93 21.89 -16.86
CA ALA A 3 4.97 22.27 -15.91
C ALA A 3 4.67 23.54 -15.09
N LYS A 4 3.99 24.54 -15.67
CA LYS A 4 3.60 25.78 -14.95
C LYS A 4 2.56 25.49 -13.88
N ILE A 5 1.57 24.66 -14.21
CA ILE A 5 0.50 24.27 -13.27
C ILE A 5 1.12 23.45 -12.14
N LEU A 6 1.94 22.44 -12.47
CA LEU A 6 2.62 21.62 -11.47
C LEU A 6 3.48 22.47 -10.52
N HIS A 7 4.29 23.39 -11.04
CA HIS A 7 5.14 24.23 -10.21
C HIS A 7 4.32 25.11 -9.27
N HIS A 8 3.21 25.69 -9.75
CA HIS A 8 2.31 26.47 -8.92
C HIS A 8 1.68 25.62 -7.79
N CYS A 9 1.20 24.42 -8.11
CA CYS A 9 0.64 23.50 -7.11
C CYS A 9 1.69 23.11 -6.05
N TYR A 10 2.90 22.73 -6.46
CA TYR A 10 3.96 22.34 -5.52
C TYR A 10 4.37 23.49 -4.60
N SER A 11 4.50 24.70 -5.12
CA SER A 11 4.84 25.88 -4.32
C SER A 11 3.77 26.24 -3.28
N ASN A 12 2.50 25.95 -3.57
CA ASN A 12 1.39 26.23 -2.64
C ASN A 12 1.16 25.12 -1.60
N VAL A 13 1.24 23.85 -2.02
CA VAL A 13 0.95 22.70 -1.14
C VAL A 13 2.17 22.33 -0.29
N TYR A 14 3.37 22.46 -0.84
CA TYR A 14 4.63 22.05 -0.19
C TYR A 14 5.69 23.16 -0.26
N PRO A 15 5.47 24.31 0.39
CA PRO A 15 6.37 25.46 0.29
C PRO A 15 7.80 25.15 0.76
N ASN A 16 7.95 24.26 1.74
CA ASN A 16 9.24 23.87 2.32
C ASN A 16 10.13 23.06 1.36
N LEU A 17 9.58 22.52 0.26
CA LEU A 17 10.33 21.69 -0.68
C LEU A 17 11.12 22.53 -1.70
N HIS A 18 10.84 23.84 -1.80
CA HIS A 18 11.53 24.80 -2.68
C HIS A 18 11.78 24.29 -4.12
N VAL A 19 10.77 23.63 -4.71
CA VAL A 19 10.90 23.02 -6.04
C VAL A 19 11.00 24.09 -7.11
N SER A 20 12.17 24.22 -7.75
CA SER A 20 12.38 25.20 -8.82
C SER A 20 11.52 24.89 -10.05
N PHE A 21 11.13 25.93 -10.79
CA PHE A 21 10.40 25.75 -12.05
C PHE A 21 11.20 24.92 -13.07
N GLN A 22 12.53 25.06 -13.10
CA GLN A 22 13.39 24.29 -14.00
C GLN A 22 13.34 22.79 -13.70
N THR A 23 13.31 22.42 -12.41
CA THR A 23 13.15 21.04 -11.98
C THR A 23 11.82 20.46 -12.47
N THR A 24 10.72 21.19 -12.26
CA THR A 24 9.39 20.76 -12.73
C THR A 24 9.32 20.63 -14.25
N LEU A 25 9.94 21.56 -14.98
CA LEU A 25 10.01 21.53 -16.44
C LEU A 25 10.75 20.29 -16.93
N ARG A 26 11.96 20.03 -16.42
CA ARG A 26 12.75 18.85 -16.76
C ARG A 26 12.01 17.56 -16.42
N ALA A 27 11.39 17.49 -15.24
CA ALA A 27 10.60 16.32 -14.83
C ALA A 27 9.42 16.07 -15.79
N THR A 28 8.73 17.12 -16.23
CA THR A 28 7.60 17.01 -17.17
C THR A 28 8.04 16.41 -18.51
N TYR A 29 9.22 16.81 -19.02
CA TYR A 29 9.77 16.25 -20.26
C TYR A 29 10.37 14.86 -20.07
N PHE A 30 10.96 14.58 -18.90
CA PHE A 30 11.61 13.31 -18.62
C PHE A 30 10.59 12.19 -18.36
N MET A 31 9.43 12.52 -17.79
CA MET A 31 8.41 11.51 -17.42
C MET A 31 7.99 10.61 -18.59
N PRO A 32 7.61 11.13 -19.77
CA PRO A 32 7.28 10.30 -20.92
C PRO A 32 8.45 9.44 -21.41
N LEU A 33 9.67 9.97 -21.36
CA LEU A 33 10.88 9.24 -21.74
C LEU A 33 11.17 8.09 -20.76
N ALA A 34 11.08 8.37 -19.46
CA ALA A 34 11.23 7.36 -18.42
C ALA A 34 10.16 6.27 -18.53
N ALA A 35 8.91 6.67 -18.78
CA ALA A 35 7.80 5.73 -19.00
C ALA A 35 8.06 4.85 -20.22
N GLY A 36 8.49 5.42 -21.35
CA GLY A 36 8.85 4.65 -22.55
C GLY A 36 10.06 3.72 -22.34
N LEU A 37 11.05 4.17 -21.56
CA LEU A 37 12.22 3.35 -21.22
C LEU A 37 11.81 2.16 -20.34
N LEU A 38 10.97 2.40 -19.33
CA LEU A 38 10.45 1.38 -18.41
C LEU A 38 9.43 0.44 -19.06
N HIS A 39 8.76 0.87 -20.12
CA HIS A 39 7.80 0.04 -20.83
C HIS A 39 8.50 -1.18 -21.44
N ASP A 40 8.19 -2.37 -20.93
CA ASP A 40 8.79 -3.63 -21.34
C ASP A 40 7.80 -4.53 -22.07
N ASN A 41 7.68 -4.30 -23.39
CA ASN A 41 6.80 -5.05 -24.29
C ASN A 41 7.21 -6.51 -24.49
N THR A 42 8.35 -6.96 -23.97
CA THR A 42 8.89 -8.30 -24.24
C THR A 42 9.29 -9.07 -22.99
N GLY A 43 9.38 -8.40 -21.83
CA GLY A 43 9.94 -8.96 -20.60
C GLY A 43 11.47 -9.00 -20.56
N LYS A 44 12.15 -8.72 -21.67
CA LYS A 44 13.63 -8.84 -21.76
C LYS A 44 14.34 -7.82 -20.87
N LYS A 45 13.81 -6.60 -20.75
CA LYS A 45 14.40 -5.55 -19.89
C LYS A 45 14.33 -5.97 -18.43
N LYS A 46 13.17 -6.49 -18.03
CA LYS A 46 12.93 -7.00 -16.68
C LYS A 46 13.79 -8.21 -16.35
N ALA A 47 13.94 -9.16 -17.27
CA ALA A 47 14.81 -10.32 -17.10
C ALA A 47 16.29 -9.94 -16.96
N LEU A 48 16.77 -8.99 -17.77
CA LEU A 48 18.14 -8.48 -17.67
C LEU A 48 18.38 -7.76 -16.33
N ALA A 49 17.46 -6.86 -15.95
CA ALA A 49 17.53 -6.17 -14.66
C ALA A 49 17.57 -7.16 -13.49
N ARG A 50 16.71 -8.20 -13.53
CA ARG A 50 16.66 -9.25 -12.52
C ARG A 50 17.98 -10.02 -12.42
N LYS A 51 18.60 -10.34 -13.56
CA LYS A 51 19.90 -11.03 -13.60
C LYS A 51 21.01 -10.17 -13.02
N CYS A 52 21.06 -8.89 -13.38
CA CYS A 52 22.03 -7.95 -12.82
C CYS A 52 21.85 -7.78 -11.31
N GLU A 53 20.60 -7.67 -10.83
CA GLU A 53 20.31 -7.56 -9.41
C GLU A 53 20.66 -8.81 -8.62
N GLY A 54 20.42 -10.00 -9.19
CA GLY A 54 20.86 -11.25 -8.58
C GLY A 54 22.38 -11.29 -8.39
N LEU A 55 23.13 -10.64 -9.28
CA LEU A 55 24.59 -10.56 -9.23
C LEU A 55 25.11 -9.49 -8.23
N LEU A 56 24.40 -8.38 -8.10
CA LEU A 56 24.85 -7.23 -7.28
C LEU A 56 24.26 -7.21 -5.86
N PHE A 57 22.95 -7.47 -5.73
CA PHE A 57 22.19 -7.27 -4.48
C PHE A 57 21.60 -8.57 -3.92
N GLY A 58 21.45 -9.62 -4.74
CA GLY A 58 20.87 -10.90 -4.32
C GLY A 58 19.34 -10.90 -4.19
N TYR A 59 18.67 -9.76 -4.31
CA TYR A 59 17.20 -9.64 -4.26
C TYR A 59 16.67 -8.65 -5.32
N PRO A 60 15.40 -8.78 -5.75
CA PRO A 60 14.83 -7.89 -6.77
C PRO A 60 14.46 -6.55 -6.16
N TYR A 61 14.99 -5.45 -6.69
CA TYR A 61 14.63 -4.11 -6.22
C TYR A 61 14.02 -3.29 -7.35
N PHE A 62 14.79 -2.95 -8.38
CA PHE A 62 14.35 -2.26 -9.58
C PHE A 62 13.58 -3.17 -10.54
N SER A 63 13.98 -4.43 -10.70
CA SER A 63 13.26 -5.34 -11.61
C SER A 63 11.82 -5.61 -11.18
N ALA A 64 11.51 -5.47 -9.89
CA ALA A 64 10.15 -5.54 -9.36
C ALA A 64 9.30 -4.32 -9.76
N LEU A 65 9.93 -3.16 -9.95
CA LEU A 65 9.27 -1.89 -10.33
C LEU A 65 9.00 -1.80 -11.84
N ILE A 66 9.64 -2.62 -12.67
CA ILE A 66 9.39 -2.64 -14.11
C ILE A 66 8.11 -3.43 -14.37
N PRO A 67 7.02 -2.76 -14.83
CA PRO A 67 5.82 -3.48 -15.25
C PRO A 67 6.17 -4.32 -16.48
N SER A 68 5.75 -5.58 -16.48
CA SER A 68 5.90 -6.45 -17.64
C SER A 68 4.67 -7.32 -17.72
N ASP A 69 4.05 -7.35 -18.90
CA ASP A 69 2.84 -8.10 -19.17
C ASP A 69 3.12 -9.59 -19.38
N PHE A 70 4.37 -9.95 -19.65
CA PHE A 70 4.79 -11.31 -19.99
C PHE A 70 5.52 -12.03 -18.85
N LEU A 71 6.18 -11.31 -17.94
CA LEU A 71 6.99 -11.90 -16.87
C LEU A 71 6.45 -11.55 -15.48
N GLN A 72 5.85 -12.56 -14.86
CA GLN A 72 5.49 -12.58 -13.44
C GLN A 72 6.55 -13.37 -12.66
N PHE A 73 7.35 -12.67 -11.84
CA PHE A 73 8.38 -13.31 -11.00
C PHE A 73 7.85 -13.79 -9.65
N SER A 74 6.62 -13.44 -9.29
CA SER A 74 5.90 -14.02 -8.15
C SER A 74 4.89 -15.01 -8.68
N ALA A 75 5.06 -16.29 -8.36
CA ALA A 75 4.22 -17.36 -8.89
C ALA A 75 2.79 -17.32 -8.34
N ASP A 76 2.59 -16.80 -7.12
CA ASP A 76 1.28 -16.69 -6.49
C ASP A 76 1.23 -15.52 -5.49
N PRO A 77 1.23 -14.25 -5.99
CA PRO A 77 1.26 -13.07 -5.12
C PRO A 77 0.00 -12.90 -4.28
N LEU A 78 -1.11 -13.54 -4.66
CA LEU A 78 -2.40 -13.43 -3.99
C LEU A 78 -2.76 -14.69 -3.18
N ASN A 79 -1.82 -15.64 -3.08
CA ASN A 79 -2.01 -16.92 -2.42
C ASN A 79 -3.28 -17.66 -2.88
N GLN A 80 -3.56 -17.69 -4.19
CA GLN A 80 -4.67 -18.43 -4.78
C GLN A 80 -4.53 -19.94 -4.60
N ALA A 81 -3.29 -20.43 -4.46
CA ALA A 81 -3.00 -21.83 -4.16
C ALA A 81 -3.16 -22.16 -2.66
N HIS A 82 -3.59 -21.20 -1.82
CA HIS A 82 -3.85 -21.40 -0.40
C HIS A 82 -2.67 -22.01 0.39
N ARG A 83 -1.44 -21.66 0.01
CA ARG A 83 -0.23 -22.10 0.70
C ARG A 83 -0.19 -21.48 2.10
N PRO A 84 0.37 -22.20 3.10
CA PRO A 84 0.57 -21.64 4.42
C PRO A 84 1.58 -20.49 4.35
N TRP A 85 1.21 -19.34 4.89
CA TRP A 85 2.06 -18.16 4.99
C TRP A 85 1.98 -17.58 6.40
N LYS A 86 3.12 -17.07 6.87
CA LYS A 86 3.32 -16.60 8.24
C LYS A 86 3.22 -15.09 8.30
N ASN A 87 2.72 -14.56 9.42
CA ASN A 87 2.82 -13.15 9.71
C ASN A 87 4.31 -12.75 9.90
N PRO A 88 4.81 -11.68 9.25
CA PRO A 88 6.21 -11.25 9.37
C PRO A 88 6.66 -10.90 10.80
N TRP A 89 5.73 -10.51 11.66
CA TRP A 89 5.96 -10.13 13.05
C TRP A 89 5.58 -11.23 14.05
N ASN A 90 4.99 -12.34 13.60
CA ASN A 90 4.64 -13.48 14.44
C ASN A 90 4.64 -14.79 13.63
N GLU A 91 5.74 -15.53 13.72
CA GLU A 91 5.90 -16.78 12.98
C GLU A 91 4.91 -17.88 13.34
N ASN A 92 4.32 -17.82 14.54
CA ASN A 92 3.31 -18.77 14.99
C ASN A 92 1.93 -18.49 14.37
N ALA A 93 1.71 -17.28 13.85
CA ALA A 93 0.49 -16.92 13.16
C ALA A 93 0.57 -17.36 11.70
N VAL A 94 0.11 -18.58 11.43
CA VAL A 94 0.03 -19.17 10.09
C VAL A 94 -1.40 -19.02 9.54
N SER A 95 -1.51 -18.56 8.29
CA SER A 95 -2.76 -18.51 7.54
C SER A 95 -2.63 -19.28 6.23
N THR A 96 -3.73 -19.83 5.73
CA THR A 96 -3.84 -20.39 4.36
C THR A 96 -4.82 -19.58 3.51
N ALA A 97 -5.34 -18.48 4.05
CA ALA A 97 -6.30 -17.64 3.35
C ALA A 97 -5.62 -16.96 2.15
N SER A 98 -6.35 -16.87 1.04
CA SER A 98 -5.94 -16.10 -0.13
C SER A 98 -6.16 -14.61 0.12
N PHE A 99 -5.41 -13.74 -0.55
CA PHE A 99 -5.58 -12.29 -0.42
C PHE A 99 -7.02 -11.83 -0.66
N PRO A 100 -7.74 -12.27 -1.73
CA PRO A 100 -9.13 -11.87 -1.94
C PRO A 100 -10.04 -12.22 -0.77
N SER A 101 -9.86 -13.41 -0.17
CA SER A 101 -10.67 -13.83 0.98
C SER A 101 -10.43 -12.96 2.22
N LEU A 102 -9.16 -12.63 2.50
CA LEU A 102 -8.79 -11.72 3.58
C LEU A 102 -9.33 -10.32 3.33
N PHE A 103 -9.19 -9.83 2.10
CA PHE A 103 -9.66 -8.51 1.69
C PHE A 103 -11.19 -8.41 1.83
N SER A 104 -11.96 -9.39 1.34
CA SER A 104 -13.41 -9.42 1.53
C SER A 104 -13.81 -9.45 3.00
N SER A 105 -13.07 -10.21 3.83
CA SER A 105 -13.31 -10.25 5.27
C SER A 105 -13.04 -8.90 5.94
N ALA A 106 -11.91 -8.27 5.61
CA ALA A 106 -11.55 -6.94 6.10
C ALA A 106 -12.55 -5.87 5.66
N SER A 107 -12.99 -5.89 4.40
CA SER A 107 -13.99 -4.96 3.86
C SER A 107 -15.34 -5.08 4.59
N ARG A 108 -15.79 -6.30 4.91
CA ARG A 108 -17.00 -6.51 5.71
C ARG A 108 -16.86 -5.93 7.12
N ARG A 109 -15.72 -6.13 7.77
CA ARG A 109 -15.44 -5.54 9.09
C ARG A 109 -15.43 -4.02 9.03
N TYR A 110 -14.78 -3.47 8.02
CA TYR A 110 -14.71 -2.02 7.80
C TYR A 110 -16.10 -1.40 7.60
N ALA A 111 -16.96 -2.02 6.78
CA ALA A 111 -18.35 -1.59 6.63
C ALA A 111 -19.13 -1.62 7.97
N GLY A 112 -18.87 -2.64 8.81
CA GLY A 112 -19.39 -2.71 10.17
C GLY A 112 -18.93 -1.53 11.04
N TYR A 113 -17.65 -1.16 10.97
CA TYR A 113 -17.13 0.00 11.70
C TYR A 113 -17.78 1.30 11.25
N LEU A 114 -17.95 1.50 9.94
CA LEU A 114 -18.63 2.67 9.41
C LEU A 114 -20.06 2.78 9.92
N LYS A 115 -20.80 1.67 9.98
CA LYS A 115 -22.16 1.66 10.53
C LYS A 115 -22.18 2.04 12.02
N ARG A 116 -21.24 1.55 12.81
CA ARG A 116 -21.13 1.91 14.23
C ARG A 116 -20.71 3.35 14.46
N LEU A 117 -19.82 3.88 13.61
CA LEU A 117 -19.45 5.28 13.62
C LEU A 117 -20.65 6.16 13.31
N ASP A 118 -21.45 5.78 12.31
CA ASP A 118 -22.68 6.49 11.95
C ASP A 118 -23.70 6.46 13.11
N GLU A 119 -23.87 5.31 13.78
CA GLU A 119 -24.69 5.19 14.99
C GLU A 119 -24.20 6.12 16.12
N LEU A 120 -22.89 6.19 16.33
CA LEU A 120 -22.27 7.05 17.35
C LEU A 120 -22.49 8.54 17.04
N PHE A 121 -22.21 8.97 15.81
CA PHE A 121 -22.36 10.37 15.39
C PHE A 121 -23.82 10.82 15.29
N SER A 122 -24.74 9.90 15.01
CA SER A 122 -26.18 10.18 14.95
C SER A 122 -26.85 10.16 16.32
N CYS A 123 -26.17 9.64 17.36
CA CYS A 123 -26.72 9.55 18.71
C CYS A 123 -26.79 10.93 19.39
N LYS A 124 -27.99 11.33 19.83
CA LYS A 124 -28.21 12.59 20.57
C LYS A 124 -28.27 12.40 22.09
N SER A 125 -28.19 11.16 22.58
CA SER A 125 -28.33 10.85 24.00
C SER A 125 -26.95 10.66 24.64
N GLU A 126 -26.56 11.61 25.50
CA GLU A 126 -25.27 11.56 26.20
C GLU A 126 -25.11 10.33 27.09
N ALA A 127 -26.21 9.80 27.64
CA ALA A 127 -26.17 8.60 28.47
C ALA A 127 -25.79 7.33 27.69
N VAL A 128 -26.03 7.31 26.37
CA VAL A 128 -25.84 6.12 25.52
C VAL A 128 -24.50 6.17 24.77
N LEU A 129 -23.92 7.37 24.59
CA LEU A 129 -22.64 7.57 23.90
C LEU A 129 -21.51 6.66 24.44
N PRO A 130 -21.27 6.54 25.77
CA PRO A 130 -20.18 5.70 26.29
C PRO A 130 -20.34 4.22 25.94
N ILE A 131 -21.58 3.73 25.82
CA ILE A 131 -21.89 2.34 25.48
C ILE A 131 -21.56 2.09 24.00
N LEU A 132 -21.93 3.02 23.12
CA LEU A 132 -21.65 2.94 21.68
C LEU A 132 -20.15 3.05 21.40
N GLU A 133 -19.47 3.98 22.08
CA GLU A 133 -18.03 4.15 22.00
C GLU A 133 -17.30 2.88 22.46
N GLY A 134 -17.68 2.33 23.62
CA GLY A 134 -17.12 1.07 24.13
C GLY A 134 -17.30 -0.10 23.15
N ARG A 135 -18.45 -0.18 22.48
CA ARG A 135 -18.71 -1.21 21.45
C ARG A 135 -17.82 -1.01 20.22
N LEU A 136 -17.64 0.22 19.76
CA LEU A 136 -16.76 0.53 18.63
C LEU A 136 -15.29 0.21 18.96
N LEU A 137 -14.83 0.59 20.15
CA LEU A 137 -13.47 0.33 20.62
C LEU A 137 -13.19 -1.17 20.77
N ALA A 138 -14.17 -1.94 21.28
CA ALA A 138 -14.06 -3.39 21.37
C ALA A 138 -13.89 -4.06 19.99
N ASP A 139 -14.62 -3.57 18.98
CA ASP A 139 -14.58 -4.08 17.61
C ASP A 139 -13.27 -3.72 16.88
N LEU A 140 -12.77 -2.49 17.06
CA LEU A 140 -11.47 -2.06 16.53
C LEU A 140 -10.31 -2.84 17.17
N GLY A 141 -10.40 -3.08 18.48
CA GLY A 141 -9.37 -3.75 19.27
C GLY A 141 -8.10 -2.93 19.41
N ASN A 142 -7.07 -3.53 20.00
CA ASN A 142 -5.79 -2.86 20.28
C ASN A 142 -4.67 -3.34 19.34
N LYS A 143 -4.87 -3.21 18.03
CA LYS A 143 -3.90 -3.69 17.03
C LYS A 143 -3.10 -2.55 16.41
N SER A 144 -1.78 -2.74 16.32
CA SER A 144 -0.87 -1.82 15.64
C SER A 144 -1.20 -1.76 14.16
N TYR A 145 -1.23 -0.54 13.61
CA TYR A 145 -1.44 -0.32 12.18
C TYR A 145 -0.32 -0.94 11.33
N HIS A 146 0.90 -0.97 11.86
CA HIS A 146 2.08 -1.47 11.12
C HIS A 146 2.14 -3.00 11.11
N SER A 147 2.00 -3.65 12.27
CA SER A 147 2.23 -5.10 12.41
C SER A 147 0.95 -5.93 12.53
N GLY A 148 -0.19 -5.30 12.83
CA GLY A 148 -1.43 -6.00 13.18
C GLY A 148 -1.40 -6.74 14.52
N MET A 149 -0.31 -6.59 15.28
CA MET A 149 -0.09 -7.18 16.60
C MET A 149 -0.63 -6.28 17.72
N ASP A 150 -0.72 -6.77 18.95
CA ASP A 150 -1.16 -5.94 20.09
C ASP A 150 -0.21 -4.75 20.27
N CYS A 151 -0.75 -3.52 20.34
CA CYS A 151 0.03 -2.30 20.56
C CYS A 151 0.83 -2.30 21.88
N ARG A 152 0.51 -3.20 22.81
CA ARG A 152 1.23 -3.35 24.09
C ARG A 152 2.54 -4.12 23.97
N ILE A 153 2.77 -4.79 22.85
CA ILE A 153 4.02 -5.50 22.60
C ILE A 153 5.07 -4.45 22.19
N PRO A 154 6.23 -4.36 22.87
CA PRO A 154 7.28 -3.44 22.47
C PRO A 154 7.73 -3.74 21.05
N SER A 155 7.78 -2.70 20.21
CA SER A 155 8.15 -2.77 18.79
C SER A 155 9.66 -2.74 18.61
#